data_AF-A0A7C7GPJ8-F1
#
_entry.id   AF-A0A7C7GPJ8-F1
#
_cell.length_a   1.000
_cell.length_b   1.000
_cell.length_c   1.000
_cell.angle_alpha   90.00
_cell.angle_beta   90.00
_cell.angle_gamma   90.00
#
_symmetry.space_group_name_H-M   'P 1'
#
loop_
_entity.id
_entity.type
_entity.pdbx_description
1 polymer ?
#
loop_
_entity_poly.entity_id
_entity_poly.type
_entity_poly.pdbx_seq_one_letter_code
_entity_poly.pdbx_strand_id
1 'polypeptide(L)'
;MIREYDYDFTQDEALSICRDVLTSLEYEIGELDLDDHYLVSEISTRRFFLKKVDFLIYVSVEDRVRVVLYAEERLFKRFSEWGVSQDNLTELEPSDRLSLSIQNRIYEQLTKALNKRGITYRHPIYADLRDEKIVYKNINRDLKQQEFNLEKTRKKKLVEKNLLINEYSREKDIARLHAVEVAENHLSFYNSDENREIMNSSLITAARRLEEQDEILKERMKLLLAKHLNYEGFLLIDWVVDFEGRVRSVKVTTDTS
;
A
#
# COMPACT_ATOMS: atom_id res chain seq x y z
N MET A 1 -0.59 -15.68 -37.58
CA MET A 1 -0.86 -15.79 -36.11
C MET A 1 0.45 -15.56 -35.38
N ILE A 2 0.42 -14.91 -34.23
CA ILE A 2 1.61 -14.58 -33.42
C ILE A 2 1.65 -15.51 -32.21
N ARG A 3 2.84 -16.01 -31.84
CA ARG A 3 3.06 -16.71 -30.57
C ARG A 3 4.14 -16.02 -29.77
N GLU A 4 3.88 -15.84 -28.48
CA GLU A 4 4.82 -15.23 -27.54
C GLU A 4 5.37 -16.29 -26.57
N TYR A 5 6.63 -16.12 -26.22
CA TYR A 5 7.35 -17.02 -25.34
C TYR A 5 8.12 -16.21 -24.28
N ASP A 6 8.08 -16.72 -23.05
CA ASP A 6 8.80 -16.15 -21.91
C ASP A 6 10.19 -16.78 -21.82
N TYR A 7 11.18 -15.97 -21.43
CA TYR A 7 12.58 -16.39 -21.24
C TYR A 7 13.20 -15.67 -20.01
N ASP A 8 14.24 -16.28 -19.42
CA ASP A 8 14.87 -15.81 -18.17
C ASP A 8 16.34 -15.33 -18.35
N PHE A 9 16.82 -15.28 -19.59
CA PHE A 9 18.21 -14.94 -19.96
C PHE A 9 18.31 -13.55 -20.61
N THR A 10 19.48 -13.18 -21.13
CA THR A 10 19.66 -11.92 -21.89
C THR A 10 19.03 -12.01 -23.29
N GLN A 11 18.76 -10.85 -23.90
CA GLN A 11 18.16 -10.78 -25.25
C GLN A 11 19.06 -11.44 -26.31
N ASP A 12 20.38 -11.18 -26.25
CA ASP A 12 21.37 -11.80 -27.14
C ASP A 12 21.38 -13.33 -27.04
N GLU A 13 21.35 -13.85 -25.80
CA GLU A 13 21.30 -15.30 -25.56
C GLU A 13 20.01 -15.91 -26.09
N ALA A 14 18.87 -15.24 -25.89
CA ALA A 14 17.59 -15.68 -26.40
C ALA A 14 17.57 -15.72 -27.94
N LEU A 15 18.10 -14.69 -28.59
CA LEU A 15 18.19 -14.63 -30.05
C LEU A 15 19.12 -15.72 -30.59
N SER A 16 20.26 -15.96 -29.95
CA SER A 16 21.17 -17.06 -30.31
C SER A 16 20.52 -18.43 -30.15
N ILE A 17 19.74 -18.65 -29.09
CA ILE A 17 18.99 -19.89 -28.90
C ILE A 17 17.93 -20.06 -29.99
N CYS A 18 17.20 -18.99 -30.34
CA CYS A 18 16.21 -19.01 -31.42
C CYS A 18 16.85 -19.34 -32.76
N ARG A 19 18.03 -18.77 -33.05
CA ARG A 19 18.84 -19.08 -34.23
C ARG A 19 19.17 -20.57 -34.29
N ASP A 20 19.76 -21.11 -33.22
CA ASP A 20 20.13 -22.52 -33.13
C ASP A 20 18.93 -23.46 -33.29
N VAL A 21 17.78 -23.08 -32.70
CA VAL A 21 16.55 -23.86 -32.81
C VAL A 21 16.05 -23.88 -34.25
N LEU A 22 16.04 -22.76 -34.95
CA LEU A 22 15.62 -22.71 -36.35
C LEU A 22 16.55 -23.52 -37.25
N THR A 23 17.86 -23.38 -37.08
CA THR A 23 18.84 -24.19 -37.81
C THR A 23 18.68 -25.68 -37.52
N SER A 24 18.41 -26.06 -36.26
CA SER A 24 18.17 -27.48 -35.89
C SER A 24 16.91 -28.08 -36.50
N LEU A 25 15.95 -27.24 -36.87
CA LEU A 25 14.71 -27.61 -37.54
C LEU A 25 14.83 -27.52 -39.06
N GLU A 26 16.05 -27.36 -39.58
CA GLU A 26 16.37 -27.24 -41.01
C GLU A 26 15.73 -26.01 -41.65
N TYR A 27 15.62 -24.91 -40.90
CA TYR A 27 15.28 -23.60 -41.45
C TYR A 27 16.55 -22.80 -41.70
N GLU A 28 16.69 -22.31 -42.92
CA GLU A 28 17.78 -21.41 -43.30
C GLU A 28 17.46 -19.98 -42.84
N ILE A 29 18.48 -19.28 -42.34
CA ILE A 29 18.36 -17.92 -41.81
C ILE A 29 18.77 -16.98 -42.94
N GLY A 30 17.84 -16.12 -43.37
CA GLY A 30 18.10 -15.13 -44.41
C GLY A 30 18.68 -13.85 -43.83
N GLU A 31 18.05 -13.32 -42.78
CA GLU A 31 18.42 -12.05 -42.16
C GLU A 31 18.54 -12.21 -40.64
N LEU A 32 19.55 -11.58 -40.06
CA LEU A 32 19.79 -11.53 -38.62
C LEU A 32 20.30 -10.13 -38.29
N ASP A 33 19.55 -9.43 -37.45
CA ASP A 33 19.95 -8.16 -36.88
C ASP A 33 20.14 -8.32 -35.37
N LEU A 34 21.36 -8.08 -34.90
CA LEU A 34 21.73 -8.16 -33.49
C LEU A 34 21.40 -6.86 -32.75
N ASP A 35 21.38 -5.72 -33.43
CA ASP A 35 21.11 -4.43 -32.81
C ASP A 35 19.61 -4.31 -32.48
N ASP A 36 18.76 -4.68 -33.45
CA ASP A 36 17.29 -4.69 -33.29
C ASP A 36 16.73 -6.04 -32.80
N HIS A 37 17.61 -6.98 -32.46
CA HIS A 37 17.30 -8.29 -31.86
C HIS A 37 16.22 -9.09 -32.61
N TYR A 38 16.29 -9.13 -33.95
CA TYR A 38 15.38 -9.91 -34.77
C TYR A 38 16.11 -10.83 -35.75
N LEU A 39 15.41 -11.87 -36.18
CA LEU A 39 15.86 -12.75 -37.26
C LEU A 39 14.70 -13.15 -38.15
N VAL A 40 15.02 -13.42 -39.41
CA VAL A 40 14.06 -13.82 -40.44
C VAL A 40 14.62 -15.04 -41.15
N SER A 41 13.81 -16.09 -41.24
CA SER A 41 14.15 -17.26 -42.04
C SER A 41 13.99 -16.97 -43.53
N GLU A 42 14.72 -17.68 -44.37
CA GLU A 42 14.39 -17.73 -45.79
C GLU A 42 13.03 -18.41 -46.01
N ILE A 43 12.46 -18.18 -47.20
CA ILE A 43 11.19 -18.78 -47.60
C ILE A 43 11.39 -20.30 -47.71
N SER A 44 10.70 -21.03 -46.83
CA SER A 44 10.73 -22.47 -46.76
C SER A 44 9.49 -23.06 -47.41
N THR A 45 9.67 -23.90 -48.44
CA THR A 45 8.58 -24.68 -49.02
C THR A 45 8.44 -26.01 -48.30
N ARG A 46 7.32 -26.24 -47.61
CA ARG A 46 6.99 -27.59 -47.06
C ARG A 46 5.67 -28.12 -47.59
N ARG A 47 5.62 -29.44 -47.75
CA ARG A 47 4.40 -30.16 -48.14
C ARG A 47 3.65 -30.60 -46.89
N PHE A 48 2.45 -30.06 -46.70
CA PHE A 48 1.53 -30.47 -45.65
C PHE A 48 0.35 -31.19 -46.28
N PHE A 49 0.33 -32.52 -46.14
CA PHE A 49 -0.64 -33.39 -46.79
C PHE A 49 -0.67 -33.17 -48.32
N LEU A 50 -1.73 -32.54 -48.83
CA LEU A 50 -1.95 -32.28 -50.26
C LEU A 50 -1.57 -30.85 -50.70
N LYS A 51 -1.23 -29.97 -49.76
CA LYS A 51 -0.87 -28.58 -50.06
C LYS A 51 0.65 -28.36 -49.95
N LYS A 52 1.22 -27.68 -50.95
CA LYS A 52 2.54 -27.06 -50.81
C LYS A 52 2.34 -25.65 -50.28
N VAL A 53 3.10 -25.29 -49.26
CA VAL A 53 3.03 -23.99 -48.61
C VAL A 53 4.42 -23.41 -48.59
N ASP A 54 4.52 -22.18 -49.07
CA ASP A 54 5.71 -21.35 -48.96
C ASP A 54 5.49 -20.43 -47.75
N PHE A 55 6.41 -20.47 -46.78
CA PHE A 55 6.30 -19.65 -45.58
C PHE A 55 7.68 -19.23 -45.06
N LEU A 56 7.71 -18.13 -44.33
CA LEU A 56 8.88 -17.66 -43.59
C LEU A 56 8.52 -17.47 -42.11
N ILE A 57 9.55 -17.55 -41.26
CA ILE A 57 9.46 -17.38 -39.83
C ILE A 57 10.19 -16.08 -39.46
N TYR A 58 9.45 -15.15 -38.87
CA TYR A 58 10.01 -13.96 -38.25
C TYR A 58 10.07 -14.17 -36.75
N VAL A 59 11.22 -13.87 -36.14
CA VAL A 59 11.41 -13.89 -34.69
C VAL A 59 11.97 -12.55 -34.25
N SER A 60 11.38 -11.96 -33.23
CA SER A 60 11.88 -10.74 -32.58
C SER A 60 11.96 -10.98 -31.08
N VAL A 61 13.03 -10.46 -30.47
CA VAL A 61 13.32 -10.61 -29.04
C VAL A 61 13.37 -9.23 -28.41
N GLU A 62 12.31 -8.88 -27.69
CA GLU A 62 12.26 -7.66 -26.86
C GLU A 62 12.25 -8.09 -25.38
N ASP A 63 11.23 -7.73 -24.62
CA ASP A 63 10.97 -8.33 -23.28
C ASP A 63 10.58 -9.82 -23.38
N ARG A 64 10.19 -10.27 -24.58
CA ARG A 64 9.70 -11.62 -24.88
C ARG A 64 10.15 -12.04 -26.28
N VAL A 65 10.15 -13.35 -26.53
CA VAL A 65 10.37 -13.87 -27.88
C VAL A 65 9.02 -13.92 -28.59
N ARG A 66 8.88 -13.13 -29.66
CA ARG A 66 7.71 -13.11 -30.53
C ARG A 66 8.03 -13.84 -31.83
N VAL A 67 7.27 -14.90 -32.10
CA VAL A 67 7.38 -15.67 -33.35
C VAL A 67 6.15 -15.41 -34.21
N VAL A 68 6.39 -15.03 -35.46
CA VAL A 68 5.36 -14.75 -36.47
C VAL A 68 5.61 -15.62 -37.70
N LEU A 69 4.58 -16.35 -38.12
CA LEU A 69 4.57 -17.08 -39.38
C LEU A 69 3.90 -16.23 -40.46
N TYR A 70 4.64 -15.95 -41.52
CA TYR A 70 4.13 -15.36 -42.76
C TYR A 70 4.10 -16.45 -43.84
N ALA A 71 3.01 -16.57 -44.57
CA ALA A 71 2.85 -17.59 -45.61
C ALA A 71 2.17 -17.00 -46.84
N GLU A 72 2.56 -17.48 -48.02
CA GLU A 72 1.87 -17.21 -49.28
C GLU A 72 1.24 -18.54 -49.77
N GLU A 73 -0.10 -18.63 -49.80
CA GLU A 73 -0.76 -19.82 -50.38
C GLU A 73 -0.91 -19.66 -51.91
N ARG A 74 -0.25 -20.51 -52.68
CA ARG A 74 -0.52 -20.69 -54.12
C ARG A 74 -1.76 -21.56 -54.32
N LEU A 75 -2.88 -20.97 -54.73
CA LEU A 75 -4.12 -21.71 -55.03
C LEU A 75 -4.09 -22.21 -56.49
N PHE A 76 -4.43 -23.50 -56.69
CA PHE A 76 -4.65 -24.07 -58.02
C PHE A 76 -6.01 -23.64 -58.55
N LYS A 77 -6.08 -23.13 -59.79
CA LYS A 77 -7.36 -22.82 -60.46
C LYS A 77 -8.25 -24.05 -60.56
N ARG A 78 -9.57 -23.87 -60.41
CA ARG A 78 -10.55 -24.95 -60.65
C ARG A 78 -10.55 -25.28 -62.14
N PHE A 79 -10.64 -26.57 -62.48
CA PHE A 79 -10.68 -27.07 -63.87
C PHE A 79 -11.75 -26.41 -64.77
N SER A 80 -12.77 -25.78 -64.19
CA SER A 80 -13.84 -25.07 -64.90
C SER A 80 -13.44 -23.70 -65.48
N GLU A 81 -12.29 -23.15 -65.10
CA GLU A 81 -11.79 -21.84 -65.57
C GLU A 81 -10.66 -21.99 -66.61
N TRP A 82 -10.53 -23.19 -67.19
CA TRP A 82 -9.44 -23.55 -68.07
C TRP A 82 -9.66 -23.02 -69.49
N GLY A 83 -8.93 -21.97 -69.86
CA GLY A 83 -8.75 -21.54 -71.24
C GLY A 83 -7.51 -22.20 -71.84
N VAL A 84 -7.63 -22.71 -73.07
CA VAL A 84 -6.61 -23.49 -73.83
C VAL A 84 -5.28 -22.75 -74.11
N SER A 85 -5.08 -21.54 -73.57
CA SER A 85 -3.96 -20.64 -73.89
C SER A 85 -3.17 -20.10 -72.68
N GLN A 86 -3.36 -20.61 -71.45
CA GLN A 86 -2.61 -20.13 -70.29
C GLN A 86 -1.61 -21.18 -69.78
N ASP A 87 -0.31 -20.90 -69.96
CA ASP A 87 0.83 -21.74 -69.54
C ASP A 87 1.13 -21.70 -68.03
N ASN A 88 0.40 -20.90 -67.24
CA ASN A 88 0.61 -20.79 -65.79
C ASN A 88 -0.57 -21.37 -65.00
N LEU A 89 -0.34 -22.53 -64.37
CA LEU A 89 -1.30 -23.33 -63.58
C LEU A 89 -1.61 -22.76 -62.18
N THR A 90 -1.16 -21.54 -61.87
CA THR A 90 -1.18 -21.02 -60.50
C THR A 90 -1.38 -19.51 -60.52
N GLU A 91 -2.40 -19.02 -59.84
CA GLU A 91 -2.58 -17.59 -59.55
C GLU A 91 -1.98 -17.27 -58.18
N LEU A 92 -1.19 -16.20 -58.13
CA LEU A 92 -0.64 -15.63 -56.90
C LEU A 92 -1.74 -14.75 -56.27
N GLU A 93 -2.59 -15.34 -55.45
CA GLU A 93 -3.39 -14.56 -54.51
C GLU A 93 -2.63 -14.49 -53.17
N PRO A 94 -2.31 -13.29 -52.65
CA PRO A 94 -1.76 -13.13 -51.31
C PRO A 94 -2.84 -13.51 -50.30
N SER A 95 -2.93 -14.78 -49.95
CA SER A 95 -3.80 -15.27 -48.89
C SER A 95 -3.09 -15.11 -47.54
N ASP A 96 -3.54 -14.15 -46.74
CA ASP A 96 -3.06 -13.86 -45.37
C ASP A 96 -3.16 -15.05 -44.37
N ARG A 97 -3.74 -16.19 -44.77
CA ARG A 97 -4.23 -17.20 -43.83
C ARG A 97 -3.88 -18.61 -44.26
N LEU A 98 -2.66 -19.01 -43.88
CA LEU A 98 -2.33 -20.43 -43.72
C LEU A 98 -3.39 -21.12 -42.85
N SER A 99 -3.84 -22.33 -43.20
CA SER A 99 -4.80 -23.06 -42.35
C SER A 99 -4.29 -23.21 -40.91
N LEU A 100 -5.17 -23.01 -39.91
CA LEU A 100 -4.86 -23.12 -38.48
C LEU A 100 -4.16 -24.44 -38.13
N SER A 101 -4.57 -25.55 -38.78
CA SER A 101 -3.96 -26.87 -38.57
C SER A 101 -2.49 -26.92 -38.99
N ILE A 102 -2.14 -26.24 -40.08
CA ILE A 102 -0.75 -26.17 -40.57
C ILE A 102 0.07 -25.23 -39.68
N GLN A 103 -0.49 -24.06 -39.32
CA GLN A 103 0.14 -23.14 -38.39
C GLN A 103 0.45 -23.83 -37.05
N ASN A 104 -0.52 -24.54 -36.48
CA ASN A 104 -0.34 -25.26 -35.22
C ASN A 104 0.74 -26.33 -35.31
N ARG A 105 0.82 -27.06 -36.43
CA ARG A 105 1.87 -28.08 -36.62
C ARG A 105 3.27 -27.47 -36.66
N ILE A 106 3.45 -26.36 -37.38
CA ILE A 106 4.74 -25.65 -37.43
C ILE A 106 5.08 -25.12 -36.03
N TYR A 107 4.14 -24.44 -35.40
CA TYR A 107 4.37 -23.89 -34.07
C TYR A 107 4.59 -24.94 -32.99
N GLU A 108 3.95 -26.11 -33.04
CA GLU A 108 4.19 -27.19 -32.08
C GLU A 108 5.62 -27.72 -32.16
N GLN A 109 6.19 -27.81 -33.38
CA GLN A 109 7.59 -28.20 -33.56
C GLN A 109 8.53 -27.15 -32.98
N LEU A 110 8.29 -25.87 -33.30
CA LEU A 110 9.06 -24.74 -32.76
C LEU A 110 8.96 -24.68 -31.23
N THR A 111 7.75 -24.72 -30.68
CA THR A 111 7.51 -24.69 -29.23
C THR A 111 8.22 -25.85 -28.52
N LYS A 112 8.19 -27.07 -29.07
CA LYS A 112 8.90 -28.21 -28.47
C LYS A 112 10.40 -28.02 -28.45
N ALA A 113 10.99 -27.44 -29.50
CA ALA A 113 12.42 -27.18 -29.57
C ALA A 113 12.85 -26.03 -28.65
N LEU A 114 12.07 -24.95 -28.63
CA LEU A 114 12.27 -23.78 -27.75
C LEU A 114 12.15 -24.17 -26.26
N ASN A 115 11.12 -24.93 -25.89
CA ASN A 115 10.92 -25.39 -24.51
C ASN A 115 12.10 -26.22 -23.99
N LYS A 116 12.76 -27.02 -24.84
CA LYS A 116 13.95 -27.80 -24.46
C LYS A 116 15.16 -26.93 -24.12
N ARG A 117 15.18 -25.69 -24.62
CA ARG A 117 16.25 -24.70 -24.40
C ARG A 117 15.87 -23.65 -23.35
N GLY A 118 14.76 -23.84 -22.64
CA GLY A 118 14.32 -22.93 -21.57
C GLY A 118 13.41 -21.78 -22.01
N ILE A 119 13.06 -21.67 -23.29
CA ILE A 119 12.10 -20.68 -23.80
C ILE A 119 10.69 -21.27 -23.71
N THR A 120 9.82 -20.72 -22.86
CA THR A 120 8.52 -21.33 -22.54
C THR A 120 7.34 -20.66 -23.25
N TYR A 121 6.46 -21.46 -23.85
CA TYR A 121 5.27 -20.91 -24.52
C TYR A 121 4.28 -20.29 -23.52
N ARG A 122 3.92 -19.03 -23.77
CA ARG A 122 2.93 -18.30 -22.99
C ARG A 122 1.56 -18.45 -23.63
N HIS A 123 0.65 -19.15 -22.95
CA HIS A 123 -0.71 -19.24 -23.44
C HIS A 123 -1.44 -17.90 -23.22
N PRO A 124 -2.14 -17.34 -24.22
CA PRO A 124 -2.80 -16.03 -24.10
C PRO A 124 -3.71 -15.91 -22.87
N ILE A 125 -4.48 -16.97 -22.60
CA ILE A 125 -5.43 -17.04 -21.48
C ILE A 125 -4.73 -16.99 -20.10
N TYR A 126 -3.53 -17.57 -19.98
CA TYR A 126 -2.80 -17.63 -18.71
C TYR A 126 -1.83 -16.45 -18.52
N ALA A 127 -1.63 -15.64 -19.57
CA ALA A 127 -0.82 -14.44 -19.53
C ALA A 127 -1.42 -13.39 -18.58
N ASP A 128 -2.69 -13.06 -18.78
CA ASP A 128 -3.38 -12.02 -18.02
C ASP A 128 -3.51 -12.39 -16.54
N LEU A 129 -3.83 -13.66 -16.24
CA LEU A 129 -4.02 -14.14 -14.86
C LEU A 129 -2.74 -14.11 -14.01
N ARG A 130 -1.57 -14.39 -14.61
CA ARG A 130 -0.29 -14.32 -13.89
C ARG A 130 0.10 -12.87 -13.62
N ASP A 131 -0.05 -12.01 -14.62
CA ASP A 131 0.32 -10.60 -14.53
C ASP A 131 -0.60 -9.87 -13.54
N GLU A 132 -1.92 -10.10 -13.59
CA GLU A 132 -2.87 -9.58 -12.61
C GLU A 132 -2.48 -9.96 -11.18
N LYS A 133 -2.20 -11.26 -10.92
CA LYS A 133 -1.85 -11.72 -9.58
C LYS A 133 -0.58 -11.06 -9.04
N ILE A 134 0.42 -10.83 -9.90
CA ILE A 134 1.65 -10.12 -9.55
C ILE A 134 1.36 -8.65 -9.26
N VAL A 135 0.57 -7.99 -10.11
CA VAL A 135 0.15 -6.60 -9.94
C VAL A 135 -0.63 -6.42 -8.62
N TYR A 136 -1.65 -7.24 -8.35
CA TYR A 136 -2.41 -7.21 -7.10
C TYR A 136 -1.52 -7.42 -5.87
N LYS A 137 -0.55 -8.34 -5.95
CA LYS A 137 0.40 -8.58 -4.85
C LYS A 137 1.27 -7.36 -4.56
N ASN A 138 1.76 -6.70 -5.62
CA ASN A 138 2.62 -5.53 -5.49
C ASN A 138 1.83 -4.32 -4.96
N ILE A 139 0.64 -4.05 -5.50
CA ILE A 139 -0.25 -2.98 -5.02
C ILE A 139 -0.57 -3.18 -3.53
N ASN A 140 -0.93 -4.39 -3.12
CA ASN A 140 -1.24 -4.68 -1.71
C ASN A 140 -0.02 -4.51 -0.78
N ARG A 141 1.19 -4.76 -1.29
CA ARG A 141 2.42 -4.54 -0.52
C ARG A 141 2.67 -3.04 -0.32
N ASP A 142 2.50 -2.25 -1.36
CA ASP A 142 2.69 -0.79 -1.32
C ASP A 142 1.66 -0.12 -0.41
N LEU A 143 0.39 -0.52 -0.50
CA LEU A 143 -0.68 -0.02 0.38
C LEU A 143 -0.36 -0.29 1.86
N LYS A 144 0.07 -1.51 2.21
CA LYS A 144 0.49 -1.84 3.58
C LYS A 144 1.65 -0.98 4.06
N GLN A 145 2.61 -0.69 3.19
CA GLN A 145 3.75 0.14 3.54
C GLN A 145 3.36 1.61 3.74
N GLN A 146 2.42 2.12 2.93
CA GLN A 146 1.84 3.44 3.11
C GLN A 146 1.06 3.54 4.43
N GLU A 147 0.22 2.55 4.74
CA GLU A 147 -0.51 2.48 6.01
C GLU A 147 0.43 2.50 7.22
N PHE A 148 1.48 1.68 7.18
CA PHE A 148 2.51 1.63 8.23
C PHE A 148 3.21 2.98 8.43
N ASN A 149 3.60 3.64 7.33
CA ASN A 149 4.24 4.95 7.39
C ASN A 149 3.30 6.02 7.95
N LEU A 150 2.02 5.98 7.57
CA LEU A 150 1.00 6.91 8.04
C LEU A 150 0.72 6.71 9.53
N GLU A 151 0.65 5.47 10.01
CA GLU A 151 0.49 5.14 11.42
C GLU A 151 1.69 5.62 12.25
N LYS A 152 2.91 5.38 11.77
CA LYS A 152 4.15 5.87 12.41
C LYS A 152 4.16 7.40 12.52
N THR A 153 3.73 8.08 11.46
CA THR A 153 3.66 9.55 11.43
C THR A 153 2.61 10.08 12.40
N ARG A 154 1.43 9.44 12.49
CA ARG A 154 0.39 9.77 13.48
C ARG A 154 0.91 9.58 14.91
N LYS A 155 1.59 8.48 15.20
CA LYS A 155 2.20 8.22 16.52
C LYS A 155 3.21 9.29 16.89
N LYS A 156 4.10 9.68 15.97
CA LYS A 156 5.08 10.75 16.20
C LYS A 156 4.41 12.09 16.53
N LYS A 157 3.41 12.49 15.75
CA LYS A 157 2.64 13.74 16.00
C LYS A 157 1.92 13.73 17.34
N LEU A 158 1.39 12.58 17.76
CA LEU A 158 0.72 12.43 19.06
C LEU A 158 1.72 12.63 20.22
N VAL A 159 2.90 12.01 20.13
CA VAL A 159 3.97 12.16 21.13
C VAL A 159 4.41 13.61 21.22
N GLU A 160 4.66 14.27 20.09
CA GLU A 160 5.04 15.68 20.03
C GLU A 160 3.97 16.60 20.65
N LYS A 161 2.70 16.39 20.33
CA LYS A 161 1.58 17.12 20.94
C LYS A 161 1.55 16.93 22.47
N ASN A 162 1.72 15.70 22.95
CA ASN A 162 1.69 15.42 24.38
C ASN A 162 2.89 16.06 25.12
N LEU A 163 4.07 16.07 24.50
CA LEU A 163 5.25 16.76 25.04
C LEU A 163 4.98 18.27 25.16
N LEU A 164 4.45 18.91 24.11
CA LEU A 164 4.11 20.33 24.13
C LEU A 164 3.06 20.67 25.19
N ILE A 165 2.02 19.84 25.36
CA ILE A 165 1.02 20.03 26.42
C ILE A 165 1.66 19.94 27.81
N ASN A 166 2.56 18.98 28.01
CA ASN A 166 3.24 18.79 29.30
C ASN A 166 4.19 19.95 29.61
N GLU A 167 4.95 20.44 28.62
CA GLU A 167 5.81 21.61 28.76
C GLU A 167 5.01 22.87 29.10
N TYR A 168 3.94 23.15 28.34
CA TYR A 168 3.04 24.27 28.61
C TYR A 168 2.40 24.19 30.01
N SER A 169 2.01 23.00 30.45
CA SER A 169 1.45 22.80 31.79
C SER A 169 2.48 23.09 32.89
N ARG A 170 3.75 22.65 32.70
CA ARG A 170 4.85 22.95 33.62
C ARG A 170 5.15 24.44 33.71
N GLU A 171 5.20 25.14 32.58
CA GLU A 171 5.40 26.60 32.57
C GLU A 171 4.30 27.33 33.34
N LYS A 172 3.04 26.91 33.16
CA LYS A 172 1.91 27.47 33.89
C LYS A 172 2.00 27.21 35.39
N ASP A 173 2.44 26.02 35.81
CA ASP A 173 2.60 25.70 37.23
C ASP A 173 3.74 26.49 37.88
N ILE A 174 4.86 26.71 37.17
CA ILE A 174 5.94 27.59 37.63
C ILE A 174 5.44 29.03 37.78
N ALA A 175 4.70 29.54 36.80
CA ALA A 175 4.13 30.89 36.86
C ALA A 175 3.14 31.05 38.03
N ARG A 176 2.34 30.02 38.32
CA ARG A 176 1.46 29.99 39.51
C ARG A 176 2.26 30.03 40.81
N LEU A 177 3.29 29.21 40.94
CA LEU A 177 4.15 29.20 42.14
C LEU A 177 4.80 30.55 42.38
N HIS A 178 5.37 31.16 41.33
CA HIS A 178 5.96 32.50 41.40
C HIS A 178 4.92 33.57 41.81
N ALA A 179 3.69 33.50 41.28
CA ALA A 179 2.63 34.42 41.67
C ALA A 179 2.24 34.26 43.16
N VAL A 180 2.22 33.03 43.68
CA VAL A 180 1.98 32.76 45.11
C VAL A 180 3.11 33.32 45.96
N GLU A 181 4.37 33.09 45.59
CA GLU A 181 5.53 33.62 46.32
C GLU A 181 5.54 35.16 46.36
N VAL A 182 5.23 35.81 45.23
CA VAL A 182 5.07 37.27 45.17
C VAL A 182 3.93 37.74 46.08
N ALA A 183 2.80 37.04 46.08
CA ALA A 183 1.68 37.38 46.96
C ALA A 183 2.04 37.23 48.44
N GLU A 184 2.78 36.18 48.81
CA GLU A 184 3.26 35.95 50.18
C GLU A 184 4.18 37.08 50.65
N ASN A 185 5.10 37.55 49.79
CA ASN A 185 6.00 38.66 50.11
C ASN A 185 5.27 39.99 50.37
N HIS A 186 4.04 40.14 49.90
CA HIS A 186 3.22 41.34 50.09
C HIS A 186 2.16 41.21 51.19
N LEU A 187 2.06 40.06 51.86
CA LEU A 187 1.11 39.82 52.94
C LEU A 187 1.84 39.87 54.30
N SER A 188 1.50 40.87 55.11
CA SER A 188 1.85 40.87 56.54
C SER A 188 0.73 40.19 57.33
N PHE A 189 0.97 38.99 57.84
CA PHE A 189 0.02 38.31 58.73
C PHE A 189 -0.03 39.04 60.08
N TYR A 190 -1.17 39.66 60.40
CA TYR A 190 -1.40 40.26 61.73
C TYR A 190 -1.69 39.16 62.74
N ASN A 191 -0.78 38.96 63.69
CA ASN A 191 -0.96 38.03 64.81
C ASN A 191 -1.53 38.81 66.00
N SER A 192 -2.72 38.43 66.50
CA SER A 192 -3.40 39.16 67.57
C SER A 192 -2.99 38.73 69.00
N ASP A 193 -2.09 37.76 69.14
CA ASP A 193 -1.65 37.23 70.44
C ASP A 193 -0.11 37.28 70.57
N GLU A 194 0.40 38.04 71.54
CA GLU A 194 1.83 38.29 71.78
C GLU A 194 2.67 37.06 72.22
N ASN A 195 2.09 35.85 72.29
CA ASN A 195 2.76 34.67 72.86
C ASN A 195 2.76 33.41 71.98
N ARG A 196 2.53 33.52 70.67
CA ARG A 196 2.74 32.38 69.75
C ARG A 196 3.93 32.66 68.84
N GLU A 197 4.88 31.71 68.83
CA GLU A 197 6.01 31.67 67.90
C GLU A 197 5.55 32.00 66.49
N ILE A 198 6.34 32.78 65.77
CA ILE A 198 6.11 33.20 64.38
C ILE A 198 5.93 31.92 63.54
N MET A 199 4.69 31.47 63.36
CA MET A 199 4.38 30.46 62.37
C MET A 199 4.55 31.13 61.01
N ASN A 200 5.59 30.72 60.29
CA ASN A 200 5.74 30.99 58.87
C ASN A 200 4.62 30.26 58.12
N SER A 201 3.41 30.82 58.13
CA SER A 201 2.26 30.28 57.40
C SER A 201 2.33 30.74 55.95
N SER A 202 2.67 29.83 55.04
CA SER A 202 2.57 30.03 53.59
C SER A 202 1.11 29.90 53.13
N LEU A 203 0.71 30.67 52.11
CA LEU A 203 -0.56 30.54 51.40
C LEU A 203 -0.77 29.11 50.87
N ILE A 204 0.30 28.42 50.48
CA ILE A 204 0.25 27.01 50.05
C ILE A 204 -0.19 26.11 51.20
N THR A 205 0.30 26.36 52.41
CA THR A 205 -0.05 25.57 53.61
C THR A 205 -1.49 25.84 54.02
N ALA A 206 -1.95 27.09 53.92
CA ALA A 206 -3.34 27.45 54.17
C ALA A 206 -4.30 26.81 53.16
N ALA A 207 -3.98 26.88 51.86
CA ALA A 207 -4.77 26.27 50.80
C ALA A 207 -4.88 24.74 50.95
N ARG A 208 -3.75 24.07 51.22
CA ARG A 208 -3.73 22.62 51.46
C ARG A 208 -4.58 22.21 52.67
N ARG A 209 -4.52 22.97 53.76
CA ARG A 209 -5.37 22.71 54.94
C ARG A 209 -6.85 22.89 54.60
N LEU A 210 -7.20 23.89 53.79
CA LEU A 210 -8.59 24.08 53.34
C LEU A 210 -9.08 22.91 52.47
N GLU A 211 -8.26 22.42 51.54
CA GLU A 211 -8.59 21.24 50.73
C GLU A 211 -8.76 19.97 51.59
N GLU A 212 -7.86 19.75 52.55
CA GLU A 212 -7.96 18.61 53.48
C GLU A 212 -9.26 18.67 54.30
N GLN A 213 -9.67 19.86 54.76
CA GLN A 213 -10.95 20.02 55.48
C GLN A 213 -12.18 19.86 54.57
N ASP A 214 -12.10 20.29 53.31
CA ASP A 214 -13.18 20.12 52.32
C ASP A 214 -13.42 18.63 52.02
N GLU A 215 -12.37 17.84 51.83
CA GLU A 215 -12.50 16.39 51.63
C GLU A 215 -13.08 15.68 52.87
N ILE A 216 -12.63 16.06 54.08
CA ILE A 216 -13.20 15.53 55.34
C ILE A 216 -14.70 15.86 55.45
N LEU A 217 -15.11 17.06 55.05
CA LEU A 217 -16.53 17.42 55.03
C LEU A 217 -17.28 16.57 54.01
N LYS A 218 -16.79 16.45 52.77
CA LYS A 218 -17.44 15.64 51.72
C LYS A 218 -17.67 14.21 52.18
N GLU A 219 -16.67 13.58 52.80
CA GLU A 219 -16.81 12.23 53.36
C GLU A 219 -17.88 12.17 54.46
N ARG A 220 -17.87 13.12 55.40
CA ARG A 220 -18.88 13.20 56.47
C ARG A 220 -20.29 13.43 55.92
N MET A 221 -20.43 14.26 54.89
CA MET A 221 -21.71 14.54 54.24
C MET A 221 -22.22 13.30 53.48
N LYS A 222 -21.35 12.58 52.77
CA LYS A 222 -21.71 11.29 52.14
C LYS A 222 -22.21 10.29 53.20
N LEU A 223 -21.55 10.19 54.35
CA LEU A 223 -21.98 9.32 55.45
C LEU A 223 -23.33 9.73 56.06
N LEU A 224 -23.62 11.04 56.16
CA LEU A 224 -24.89 11.54 56.64
C LEU A 224 -26.03 11.30 55.65
N LEU A 225 -25.81 11.57 54.36
CA LEU A 225 -26.80 11.35 53.29
C LEU A 225 -27.12 9.86 53.13
N ALA A 226 -26.14 8.97 53.29
CA ALA A 226 -26.36 7.52 53.26
C ALA A 226 -27.34 7.01 54.34
N LYS A 227 -27.53 7.76 55.44
CA LYS A 227 -28.49 7.40 56.51
C LYS A 227 -29.92 7.88 56.25
N HIS A 228 -30.11 8.83 55.33
CA HIS A 228 -31.39 9.46 55.03
C HIS A 228 -31.65 9.44 53.52
N LEU A 229 -31.98 8.25 53.00
CA LEU A 229 -32.11 7.94 51.55
C LEU A 229 -33.20 8.71 50.78
N ASN A 230 -34.17 9.32 51.47
CA ASN A 230 -35.34 9.94 50.85
C ASN A 230 -35.33 11.48 50.90
N TYR A 231 -34.18 12.10 51.16
CA TYR A 231 -34.05 13.55 51.23
C TYR A 231 -33.16 14.05 50.08
N GLU A 232 -33.75 14.79 49.15
CA GLU A 232 -33.04 15.53 48.11
C GLU A 232 -33.31 17.02 48.30
N GLY A 233 -32.28 17.85 48.16
CA GLY A 233 -32.38 19.29 48.33
C GLY A 233 -31.01 19.96 48.18
N PHE A 234 -31.01 21.28 47.97
CA PHE A 234 -29.78 22.04 47.83
C PHE A 234 -29.43 22.71 49.16
N LEU A 235 -28.26 22.36 49.70
CA LEU A 235 -27.73 22.91 50.93
C LEU A 235 -26.50 23.76 50.62
N LEU A 236 -26.64 25.08 50.74
CA LEU A 236 -25.54 26.03 50.62
C LEU A 236 -24.97 26.29 52.01
N ILE A 237 -23.79 25.73 52.30
CA ILE A 237 -23.05 25.99 53.52
C ILE A 237 -21.97 27.02 53.21
N ASP A 238 -22.10 28.21 53.79
CA ASP A 238 -21.03 29.19 53.84
C ASP A 238 -20.30 29.05 55.17
N TRP A 239 -18.99 28.94 55.16
CA TRP A 239 -18.20 29.01 56.38
C TRP A 239 -17.01 29.95 56.24
N VAL A 240 -16.56 30.45 57.38
CA VAL A 240 -15.34 31.25 57.50
C VAL A 240 -14.34 30.42 58.29
N VAL A 241 -13.23 30.07 57.67
CA VAL A 241 -12.14 29.32 58.29
C VAL A 241 -10.99 30.28 58.57
N ASP A 242 -10.45 30.26 59.78
CA ASP A 242 -9.24 31.04 60.08
C ASP A 242 -7.98 30.36 59.53
N PHE A 243 -6.87 31.09 59.55
CA PHE A 243 -5.58 30.59 59.05
C PHE A 243 -5.04 29.38 59.84
N GLU A 244 -5.55 29.13 61.05
CA GLU A 244 -5.23 27.94 61.85
C GLU A 244 -6.05 26.71 61.44
N GLY A 245 -6.99 26.87 60.49
CA GLY A 245 -7.89 25.80 60.05
C GLY A 245 -9.10 25.61 60.96
N ARG A 246 -9.38 26.55 61.87
CA ARG A 246 -10.55 26.50 62.75
C ARG A 246 -11.72 27.21 62.08
N VAL A 247 -12.88 26.58 62.13
CA VAL A 247 -14.11 27.17 61.62
C VAL A 247 -14.59 28.25 62.59
N ARG A 248 -14.56 29.51 62.16
CA ARG A 248 -14.98 30.69 62.95
C ARG A 248 -16.48 30.92 62.88
N SER A 249 -17.09 30.65 61.73
CA SER A 249 -18.51 30.88 61.48
C SER A 249 -19.01 29.88 60.45
N VAL A 250 -20.23 29.36 60.66
CA VAL A 250 -20.94 28.52 59.70
C VAL A 250 -22.34 29.11 59.52
N LYS A 251 -22.72 29.34 58.27
CA LYS A 251 -24.04 29.75 57.86
C LYS A 251 -24.57 28.70 56.90
N VAL A 252 -25.73 28.16 57.20
CA VAL A 252 -26.36 27.16 56.35
C VAL A 252 -27.63 27.78 55.79
N THR A 253 -27.71 27.79 54.46
CA THR A 253 -28.88 28.19 53.70
C THR A 253 -29.40 26.95 53.00
N THR A 254 -30.64 26.59 53.32
CA THR A 254 -31.28 25.40 52.77
C THR A 254 -32.37 25.84 51.82
N ASP A 255 -32.31 25.34 50.58
CA ASP A 255 -33.43 25.43 49.65
C ASP A 255 -33.95 24.01 49.44
N THR A 256 -35.02 23.69 50.17
CA THR A 256 -35.69 22.39 50.13
C THR A 256 -36.96 22.55 49.31
N SER A 257 -37.10 21.79 48.23
CA SER A 257 -38.37 21.54 47.55
C SER A 257 -39.09 20.34 48.16
#